data_AF-A0A3D2MPA2-F1
#
_entry.id   AF-A0A3D2MPA2-F1
#
_cell.length_a   1.000
_cell.length_b   1.000
_cell.length_c   1.000
_cell.angle_alpha   90.00
_cell.angle_beta   90.00
_cell.angle_gamma   90.00
#
_symmetry.space_group_name_H-M   'P 1'
#
loop_
_entity.id
_entity.type
_entity.pdbx_description
1 polymer ?
#
loop_
_entity_poly.entity_id
_entity_poly.type
_entity_poly.pdbx_seq_one_letter_code
_entity_poly.pdbx_strand_id
1 'polypeptide(L)'
;MRPTDAMRRMVGDHFFYQLYFQQPGVAEAELERDIRTTMRQFLYAASGDAAPSERWRPILADPNARLLAGTGDPETLPGWLTEADLDFYTTEFQRTGFRGGLNWYRNFDRNWELLGAFSAAKITQPTLFIWGDKDPVFDIPSMRTRLERMPDSIPHLRKLSLAGCGHWVQQERATEVNEAMIAFLQSL
;
A
#
# COMPACT_ATOMS: atom_id res chain seq x y z
N MET A 1 -23.18 -0.10 -4.04
CA MET A 1 -22.60 1.13 -3.44
C MET A 1 -21.25 1.32 -4.08
N ARG A 2 -20.93 2.52 -4.55
CA ARG A 2 -19.63 2.77 -5.16
C ARG A 2 -18.52 2.63 -4.09
N PRO A 3 -17.31 2.16 -4.46
CA PRO A 3 -16.19 2.04 -3.54
C PRO A 3 -15.94 3.30 -2.70
N THR A 4 -15.90 4.50 -3.29
CA THR A 4 -15.63 5.73 -2.54
C THR A 4 -16.73 6.06 -1.52
N ASP A 5 -18.00 5.80 -1.85
CA ASP A 5 -19.13 5.93 -0.91
C ASP A 5 -18.99 4.94 0.26
N ALA A 6 -18.61 3.70 -0.03
CA ALA A 6 -18.38 2.67 0.98
C ALA A 6 -17.21 3.05 1.91
N MET A 7 -16.15 3.63 1.36
CA MET A 7 -15.02 4.14 2.13
C MET A 7 -15.46 5.28 3.05
N ARG A 8 -16.20 6.28 2.55
CA ARG A 8 -16.73 7.38 3.38
C ARG A 8 -17.60 6.86 4.51
N ARG A 9 -18.46 5.89 4.24
CA ARG A 9 -19.27 5.23 5.28
C ARG A 9 -18.41 4.48 6.30
N MET A 10 -17.34 3.82 5.86
CA MET A 10 -16.43 3.05 6.71
C MET A 10 -15.66 3.95 7.68
N VAL A 11 -15.17 5.10 7.21
CA VAL A 11 -14.29 5.97 8.02
C VAL A 11 -15.02 7.12 8.71
N GLY A 12 -16.25 7.45 8.29
CA GLY A 12 -17.00 8.58 8.83
C GLY A 12 -16.22 9.89 8.66
N ASP A 13 -16.06 10.63 9.76
CA ASP A 13 -15.34 11.91 9.78
C ASP A 13 -13.81 11.77 10.03
N HIS A 14 -13.24 10.58 9.79
CA HIS A 14 -11.80 10.35 9.90
C HIS A 14 -11.11 10.56 8.55
N PHE A 15 -9.86 11.00 8.59
CA PHE A 15 -9.02 11.01 7.39
C PHE A 15 -8.81 9.58 6.89
N PHE A 16 -8.85 9.41 5.56
CA PHE A 16 -8.46 8.16 4.90
C PHE A 16 -7.73 8.47 3.61
N TYR A 17 -6.52 7.92 3.46
CA TYR A 17 -5.60 8.30 2.38
C TYR A 17 -6.19 8.11 0.97
N GLN A 18 -6.99 7.05 0.75
CA GLN A 18 -7.60 6.80 -0.56
C GLN A 18 -8.65 7.86 -0.93
N LEU A 19 -9.35 8.41 0.08
CA LEU A 19 -10.28 9.52 -0.10
C LEU A 19 -9.53 10.85 -0.25
N TYR A 20 -8.42 11.03 0.47
CA TYR A 20 -7.53 12.18 0.35
C TYR A 20 -6.99 12.34 -1.08
N PHE A 21 -6.66 11.23 -1.75
CA PHE A 21 -6.18 11.24 -3.13
C PHE A 21 -7.24 11.62 -4.17
N GLN A 22 -8.54 11.61 -3.82
CA GLN A 22 -9.62 11.85 -4.78
C GLN A 22 -9.63 13.28 -5.32
N GLN A 23 -9.22 14.27 -4.52
CA GLN A 23 -9.18 15.68 -4.94
C GLN A 23 -7.87 15.95 -5.72
N PRO A 24 -7.92 16.24 -7.03
CA PRO A 24 -6.71 16.49 -7.80
C PRO A 24 -5.95 17.73 -7.31
N GLY A 25 -4.62 17.61 -7.19
CA GLY A 25 -3.73 18.70 -6.82
C GLY A 25 -3.49 18.83 -5.31
N VAL A 26 -4.33 18.23 -4.46
CA VAL A 26 -4.17 18.34 -3.00
C VAL A 26 -3.03 17.45 -2.49
N ALA A 27 -3.09 16.15 -2.80
CA ALA A 27 -2.04 15.21 -2.43
C ALA A 27 -0.74 15.48 -3.19
N GLU A 28 -0.82 15.83 -4.48
CA GLU A 28 0.35 16.26 -5.25
C GLU A 28 1.08 17.43 -4.56
N ALA A 29 0.36 18.46 -4.10
CA ALA A 29 0.98 19.60 -3.44
C ALA A 29 1.68 19.25 -2.10
N GLU A 30 1.22 18.22 -1.38
CA GLU A 30 1.94 17.69 -0.21
C GLU A 30 3.21 16.96 -0.66
N LEU A 31 3.07 15.95 -1.51
CA LEU A 31 4.12 14.99 -1.85
C LEU A 31 5.23 15.60 -2.70
N GLU A 32 4.90 16.58 -3.55
CA GLU A 32 5.84 17.25 -4.45
C GLU A 32 6.56 18.43 -3.79
N ARG A 33 6.16 18.83 -2.57
CA ARG A 33 6.83 19.93 -1.83
C ARG A 33 8.29 19.59 -1.54
N ASP A 34 8.54 18.37 -1.10
CA ASP A 34 9.87 17.79 -0.93
C ASP A 34 9.78 16.28 -1.21
N ILE A 35 10.12 15.92 -2.44
CA ILE A 35 10.00 14.55 -2.93
C ILE A 35 10.95 13.61 -2.21
N ARG A 36 12.18 14.06 -1.89
CA ARG A 36 13.16 13.21 -1.21
C ARG A 36 12.67 12.86 0.18
N THR A 37 12.23 13.87 0.94
CA THR A 37 11.68 13.66 2.28
C THR A 37 10.41 12.81 2.22
N THR A 38 9.52 13.08 1.27
CA THR A 38 8.32 12.25 1.05
C THR A 38 8.67 10.78 0.84
N MET A 39 9.62 10.48 -0.07
CA MET A 39 10.03 9.11 -0.35
C MET A 39 10.69 8.47 0.87
N ARG A 40 11.60 9.17 1.56
CA ARG A 40 12.28 8.66 2.75
C ARG A 40 11.30 8.35 3.89
N GLN A 41 10.41 9.28 4.20
CA GLN A 41 9.39 9.08 5.24
C GLN A 41 8.45 7.94 4.88
N PHE A 42 7.91 7.89 3.67
CA PHE A 42 6.92 6.88 3.30
C PHE A 42 7.53 5.48 3.19
N LEU A 43 8.71 5.35 2.58
CA LEU A 43 9.42 4.07 2.48
C LEU A 43 9.75 3.52 3.88
N TYR A 44 10.23 4.37 4.80
CA TYR A 44 10.47 3.98 6.18
C TYR A 44 9.20 3.66 6.95
N ALA A 45 8.26 4.61 7.02
CA ALA A 45 7.11 4.55 7.93
C ALA A 45 6.12 3.42 7.57
N ALA A 46 6.08 2.97 6.32
CA ALA A 46 5.29 1.82 5.89
C ALA A 46 6.03 0.47 6.03
N SER A 47 7.31 0.48 6.40
CA SER A 47 8.13 -0.72 6.55
C SER A 47 7.99 -1.39 7.92
N GLY A 48 8.49 -2.62 8.04
CA GLY A 48 8.51 -3.38 9.28
C GLY A 48 9.47 -2.85 10.33
N ASP A 49 10.41 -2.00 9.92
CA ASP A 49 11.46 -1.42 10.76
C ASP A 49 11.00 -0.13 11.49
N ALA A 50 9.90 0.49 11.04
CA ALA A 50 9.38 1.68 11.69
C ALA A 50 8.88 1.40 13.12
N ALA A 51 9.31 2.24 14.05
CA ALA A 51 8.83 2.23 15.43
C ALA A 51 7.31 2.45 15.48
N PRO A 52 6.56 1.84 16.42
CA PRO A 52 5.10 1.94 16.44
C PRO A 52 4.53 3.37 16.44
N SER A 53 5.24 4.34 17.03
CA SER A 53 4.87 5.75 17.06
C SER A 53 5.12 6.50 15.75
N GLU A 54 5.96 5.94 14.87
CA GLU A 54 6.42 6.54 13.62
C GLU A 54 5.79 5.91 12.38
N ARG A 55 5.04 4.82 12.56
CA ARG A 55 4.41 4.08 11.47
C ARG A 55 3.37 4.91 10.76
N TRP A 56 3.36 4.75 9.44
CA TRP A 56 2.32 5.29 8.59
C TRP A 56 0.99 4.60 8.91
N ARG A 57 -0.08 5.39 8.93
CA ARG A 57 -1.44 4.91 9.21
C ARG A 57 -2.35 5.28 8.05
N PRO A 58 -3.16 4.33 7.55
CA PRO A 58 -4.08 4.62 6.45
C PRO A 58 -5.22 5.55 6.88
N ILE A 59 -5.59 5.52 8.16
CA ILE A 59 -6.71 6.26 8.76
C ILE A 59 -6.20 7.06 9.95
N LEU A 60 -6.61 8.33 10.06
CA LEU A 60 -6.25 9.23 11.16
C LEU A 60 -7.50 9.91 11.73
N ALA A 61 -7.47 10.22 13.02
CA ALA A 61 -8.60 10.84 13.73
C ALA A 61 -8.95 12.24 13.21
N ASP A 62 -7.93 13.02 12.83
CA ASP A 62 -8.15 14.35 12.26
C ASP A 62 -8.55 14.24 10.77
N PRO A 63 -9.77 14.66 10.37
CA PRO A 63 -10.19 14.66 8.96
C PRO A 63 -9.34 15.55 8.05
N ASN A 64 -8.65 16.54 8.62
CA ASN A 64 -7.79 17.47 7.88
C ASN A 64 -6.32 17.04 7.88
N ALA A 65 -6.01 15.84 8.41
CA ALA A 65 -4.69 15.27 8.32
C ALA A 65 -4.25 15.10 6.86
N ARG A 66 -2.95 14.87 6.70
CA ARG A 66 -2.32 14.62 5.39
C ARG A 66 -1.63 13.26 5.39
N LEU A 67 -1.14 12.82 4.23
CA LEU A 67 -0.62 11.47 4.06
C LEU A 67 0.53 11.16 5.03
N LEU A 68 1.43 12.12 5.24
CA LEU A 68 2.65 11.95 6.04
C LEU A 68 2.47 12.44 7.49
N ALA A 69 1.24 12.72 7.92
CA ALA A 69 0.99 13.22 9.27
C ALA A 69 1.34 12.16 10.32
N GLY A 70 2.30 12.50 11.20
CA GLY A 70 2.74 11.63 12.29
C GLY A 70 3.71 10.52 11.88
N THR A 71 4.18 10.49 10.63
CA THR A 71 5.21 9.53 10.21
C THR A 71 6.60 9.97 10.67
N GLY A 72 7.43 9.01 11.06
CA GLY A 72 8.84 9.27 11.36
C GLY A 72 9.63 9.67 10.12
N ASP A 73 10.70 10.44 10.34
CA ASP A 73 11.67 10.82 9.32
C ASP A 73 13.06 10.37 9.77
N PRO A 74 13.54 9.19 9.32
CA PRO A 74 14.71 8.56 9.91
C PRO A 74 15.99 9.30 9.52
N GLU A 75 16.88 9.54 10.49
CA GLU A 75 18.23 10.06 10.23
C GLU A 75 19.13 9.04 9.54
N THR A 76 18.89 7.74 9.79
CA THR A 76 19.61 6.62 9.17
C THR A 76 18.62 5.70 8.50
N LEU A 77 18.85 5.38 7.23
CA LEU A 77 17.97 4.50 6.45
C LEU A 77 17.99 3.05 7.00
N PRO A 78 16.88 2.31 6.90
CA PRO A 78 16.86 0.90 7.25
C PRO A 78 17.78 0.10 6.32
N GLY A 79 18.31 -1.03 6.78
CA GLY A 79 19.37 -1.75 6.06
C GLY A 79 18.99 -2.30 4.67
N TRP A 80 17.70 -2.36 4.35
CA TRP A 80 17.18 -2.77 3.04
C TRP A 80 17.04 -1.62 2.04
N LEU A 81 17.17 -0.36 2.49
CA LEU A 81 17.00 0.85 1.67
C LEU A 81 18.30 1.66 1.64
N THR A 82 18.92 1.77 0.48
CA THR A 82 20.15 2.55 0.33
C THR A 82 19.88 4.00 -0.10
N GLU A 83 20.88 4.88 0.06
CA GLU A 83 20.80 6.25 -0.49
C GLU A 83 20.63 6.24 -2.01
N ALA A 84 21.24 5.27 -2.71
CA ALA A 84 21.10 5.15 -4.16
C ALA A 84 19.67 4.77 -4.57
N ASP A 85 19.00 3.90 -3.80
CA ASP A 85 17.58 3.57 -4.05
C ASP A 85 16.70 4.80 -3.83
N LEU A 86 16.94 5.53 -2.73
CA LEU A 86 16.22 6.77 -2.42
C LEU A 86 16.45 7.85 -3.49
N ASP A 87 17.68 8.02 -3.97
CA ASP A 87 18.04 8.92 -5.06
C ASP A 87 17.31 8.56 -6.35
N PHE A 88 17.25 7.27 -6.68
CA PHE A 88 16.56 6.78 -7.86
C PHE A 88 15.06 7.12 -7.80
N TYR A 89 14.36 6.76 -6.72
CA TYR A 89 12.95 7.09 -6.56
C TYR A 89 12.71 8.60 -6.57
N THR A 90 13.56 9.37 -5.88
CA THR A 90 13.47 10.84 -5.85
C THR A 90 13.55 11.41 -7.27
N THR A 91 14.53 10.96 -8.05
CA THR A 91 14.75 11.43 -9.43
C THR A 91 13.56 11.09 -10.32
N GLU A 92 13.02 9.88 -10.22
CA GLU A 92 11.87 9.47 -11.02
C GLU A 92 10.61 10.28 -10.68
N PHE A 93 10.32 10.49 -9.39
CA PHE A 93 9.17 11.30 -8.97
C PHE A 93 9.36 12.80 -9.24
N GLN A 94 10.59 13.32 -9.24
CA GLN A 94 10.86 14.68 -9.73
C GLN A 94 10.52 14.82 -11.22
N ARG A 95 10.77 13.78 -12.02
CA ARG A 95 10.48 13.77 -13.45
C ARG A 95 9.00 13.61 -13.76
N THR A 96 8.27 12.77 -13.01
CA THR A 96 6.89 12.40 -13.34
C THR A 96 5.83 13.09 -12.49
N GLY A 97 6.20 13.59 -11.31
CA GLY A 97 5.25 13.91 -10.24
C GLY A 97 4.50 12.67 -9.73
N PHE A 98 3.54 12.89 -8.84
CA PHE A 98 2.73 11.82 -8.23
C PHE A 98 1.36 11.63 -8.90
N ARG A 99 0.91 12.61 -9.70
CA ARG A 99 -0.43 12.63 -10.31
C ARG A 99 -0.78 11.34 -11.03
N GLY A 100 0.16 10.76 -11.77
CA GLY A 100 -0.04 9.51 -12.51
C GLY A 100 -0.43 8.35 -11.60
N GLY A 101 0.34 8.10 -10.54
CA GLY A 101 0.04 7.07 -9.56
C GLY A 101 -1.25 7.35 -8.78
N LEU A 102 -1.46 8.61 -8.38
CA LEU A 102 -2.67 9.01 -7.64
C LEU A 102 -3.96 8.84 -8.44
N ASN A 103 -3.90 8.99 -9.77
CA ASN A 103 -5.05 8.76 -10.65
C ASN A 103 -5.59 7.32 -10.59
N TRP A 104 -4.79 6.34 -10.16
CA TRP A 104 -5.26 4.96 -9.98
C TRP A 104 -6.36 4.88 -8.91
N TYR A 105 -6.19 5.60 -7.81
CA TYR A 105 -7.19 5.71 -6.73
C TYR A 105 -8.43 6.48 -7.18
N ARG A 106 -8.25 7.52 -8.01
CA ARG A 106 -9.35 8.32 -8.59
C ARG A 106 -10.24 7.50 -9.53
N ASN A 107 -9.75 6.36 -9.99
CA ASN A 107 -10.48 5.47 -10.90
C ASN A 107 -11.22 4.33 -10.18
N PHE A 108 -11.19 4.24 -8.84
CA PHE A 108 -11.79 3.10 -8.12
C PHE A 108 -13.26 2.87 -8.45
N ASP A 109 -14.08 3.92 -8.47
CA ASP A 109 -15.50 3.77 -8.77
C ASP A 109 -15.73 3.31 -10.21
N ARG A 110 -14.94 3.83 -11.14
CA ARG A 110 -15.04 3.46 -12.55
C ARG A 110 -14.56 2.04 -12.81
N ASN A 111 -13.46 1.62 -12.19
CA ASN A 111 -12.98 0.24 -12.23
C ASN A 111 -14.03 -0.73 -11.66
N TRP A 112 -14.66 -0.38 -10.54
CA TRP A 112 -15.74 -1.18 -9.96
C TRP A 112 -16.95 -1.31 -10.91
N GLU A 113 -17.36 -0.21 -11.56
CA GLU A 113 -18.45 -0.24 -12.55
C GLU A 113 -18.11 -1.15 -13.74
N LEU A 114 -16.89 -1.01 -14.29
CA LEU A 114 -16.43 -1.80 -15.44
C LEU A 114 -16.29 -3.28 -15.13
N LEU A 115 -15.89 -3.64 -13.91
CA LEU A 115 -15.74 -5.02 -13.47
C LEU A 115 -17.05 -5.65 -12.97
N GLY A 116 -18.19 -4.95 -13.05
CA GLY A 116 -19.49 -5.45 -12.57
C GLY A 116 -19.89 -6.79 -13.20
N ALA A 117 -19.56 -7.01 -14.47
CA ALA A 117 -19.80 -8.26 -15.19
C ALA A 117 -19.05 -9.48 -14.60
N PHE A 118 -18.00 -9.24 -13.80
CA PHE A 118 -17.16 -10.26 -13.18
C PHE A 118 -17.40 -10.41 -11.67
N SER A 119 -18.45 -9.79 -11.11
CA SER A 119 -18.70 -9.74 -9.66
C SER A 119 -18.75 -11.10 -8.94
N ALA A 120 -19.11 -12.18 -9.64
CA ALA A 120 -19.13 -13.56 -9.13
C ALA A 120 -18.05 -14.47 -9.74
N ALA A 121 -17.18 -13.92 -10.60
CA ALA A 121 -16.12 -14.69 -11.23
C ALA A 121 -15.05 -15.08 -10.21
N LYS A 122 -14.47 -16.28 -10.38
CA LYS A 122 -13.36 -16.76 -9.57
C LYS A 122 -12.05 -16.64 -10.36
N ILE A 123 -10.96 -16.37 -9.66
CA ILE A 123 -9.60 -16.47 -10.22
C ILE A 123 -9.17 -17.93 -10.08
N THR A 124 -9.14 -18.67 -11.20
CA THR A 124 -8.87 -20.11 -11.22
C THR A 124 -7.40 -20.45 -11.47
N GLN A 125 -6.57 -19.47 -11.82
CA GLN A 125 -5.14 -19.67 -11.95
C GLN A 125 -4.51 -19.96 -10.57
N PRO A 126 -3.51 -20.87 -10.50
CA PRO A 126 -2.67 -20.99 -9.32
C PRO A 126 -2.16 -19.59 -8.90
N THR A 127 -2.35 -19.24 -7.63
CA THR A 127 -2.06 -17.89 -7.14
C THR A 127 -1.26 -17.98 -5.84
N LEU A 128 -0.15 -17.24 -5.76
CA LEU A 128 0.59 -17.02 -4.53
C LEU A 128 0.36 -15.59 -4.05
N PHE A 129 -0.09 -15.43 -2.80
CA PHE A 129 -0.20 -14.14 -2.12
C PHE A 129 0.84 -14.04 -1.00
N ILE A 130 1.73 -13.05 -1.09
CA ILE A 130 2.78 -12.77 -0.11
C ILE A 130 2.49 -11.42 0.53
N TRP A 131 2.61 -11.31 1.86
CA TRP A 131 2.46 -10.04 2.57
C TRP A 131 3.38 -9.99 3.81
N GLY A 132 3.66 -8.78 4.29
CA GLY A 132 4.36 -8.56 5.55
C GLY A 132 3.38 -8.50 6.74
N ASP A 133 3.72 -9.14 7.86
CA ASP A 133 2.84 -9.19 9.05
C ASP A 133 2.66 -7.82 9.75
N LYS A 134 3.52 -6.84 9.43
CA LYS A 134 3.47 -5.45 9.88
C LYS A 134 2.96 -4.48 8.81
N ASP A 135 2.47 -4.95 7.66
CA ASP A 135 1.96 -4.06 6.59
C ASP A 135 0.74 -3.24 7.10
N PRO A 136 0.80 -1.90 7.07
CA PRO A 136 -0.26 -1.02 7.58
C PRO A 136 -1.57 -1.11 6.79
N VAL A 137 -1.58 -1.72 5.59
CA VAL A 137 -2.82 -2.01 4.85
C VAL A 137 -3.76 -2.89 5.70
N PHE A 138 -3.23 -3.78 6.54
CA PHE A 138 -4.05 -4.62 7.40
C PHE A 138 -4.66 -3.90 8.60
N ASP A 139 -4.32 -2.63 8.82
CA ASP A 139 -4.96 -1.76 9.81
C ASP A 139 -6.24 -1.11 9.26
N ILE A 140 -6.47 -1.20 7.94
CA ILE A 140 -7.75 -0.79 7.35
C ILE A 140 -8.85 -1.78 7.80
N PRO A 141 -10.01 -1.28 8.26
CA PRO A 141 -11.11 -2.14 8.67
C PRO A 141 -11.44 -3.20 7.61
N SER A 142 -11.66 -4.43 8.07
CA SER A 142 -11.99 -5.61 7.25
C SER A 142 -10.88 -6.18 6.34
N MET A 143 -9.68 -5.59 6.26
CA MET A 143 -8.62 -6.18 5.41
C MET A 143 -8.17 -7.56 5.88
N ARG A 144 -8.04 -7.77 7.20
CA ARG A 144 -7.73 -9.11 7.75
C ARG A 144 -8.82 -10.13 7.44
N THR A 145 -10.09 -9.76 7.62
CA THR A 145 -11.22 -10.63 7.25
C THR A 145 -11.26 -10.93 5.75
N ARG A 146 -10.88 -9.97 4.89
CA ARG A 146 -10.75 -10.22 3.44
C ARG A 146 -9.64 -11.21 3.12
N LEU A 147 -8.50 -11.13 3.81
CA LEU A 147 -7.40 -12.10 3.67
C LEU A 147 -7.82 -13.52 4.08
N GLU A 148 -8.63 -13.65 5.12
CA GLU A 148 -9.21 -14.93 5.56
C GLU A 148 -10.17 -15.50 4.52
N ARG A 149 -11.02 -14.65 3.92
CA ARG A 149 -12.04 -15.04 2.93
C ARG A 149 -11.56 -15.11 1.48
N MET A 150 -10.32 -14.72 1.21
CA MET A 150 -9.75 -14.73 -0.14
C MET A 150 -9.89 -16.09 -0.88
N PRO A 151 -9.81 -17.26 -0.21
CA PRO A 151 -10.09 -18.56 -0.85
C PRO A 151 -11.48 -18.71 -1.48
N ASP A 152 -12.48 -17.95 -1.02
CA ASP A 152 -13.84 -18.00 -1.57
C ASP A 152 -13.87 -17.59 -3.06
N SER A 153 -12.98 -16.66 -3.43
CA SER A 153 -12.82 -16.12 -4.79
C SER A 153 -11.61 -16.67 -5.55
N ILE A 154 -10.63 -17.24 -4.85
CA ILE A 154 -9.37 -17.75 -5.40
C ILE A 154 -9.15 -19.19 -4.90
N PRO A 155 -9.77 -20.22 -5.52
CA PRO A 155 -9.73 -21.60 -5.04
C PRO A 155 -8.33 -22.22 -4.99
N HIS A 156 -7.40 -21.77 -5.84
CA HIS A 156 -6.02 -22.29 -5.92
C HIS A 156 -5.00 -21.35 -5.27
N LEU A 157 -5.42 -20.70 -4.18
CA LEU A 157 -4.61 -19.75 -3.45
C LEU A 157 -3.62 -20.43 -2.50
N ARG A 158 -2.36 -19.97 -2.55
CA ARG A 158 -1.33 -20.20 -1.56
C ARG A 158 -0.99 -18.87 -0.88
N LYS A 159 -0.71 -18.90 0.42
CA LYS A 159 -0.49 -17.72 1.25
C LYS A 159 0.85 -17.81 1.98
N LEU A 160 1.60 -16.72 2.01
CA LEU A 160 2.85 -16.60 2.76
C LEU A 160 2.91 -15.25 3.50
N SER A 161 2.96 -15.30 4.83
CA SER A 161 3.23 -14.13 5.67
C SER A 161 4.72 -14.05 5.95
N LEU A 162 5.32 -12.87 5.79
CA LEU A 162 6.71 -12.60 6.12
C LEU A 162 6.81 -11.90 7.48
N ALA A 163 7.55 -12.51 8.41
CA ALA A 163 7.63 -12.05 9.78
C ALA A 163 8.47 -10.77 9.92
N GLY A 164 7.94 -9.81 10.65
CA GLY A 164 8.56 -8.51 10.90
C GLY A 164 8.70 -7.62 9.65
N CYS A 165 8.01 -7.95 8.56
CA CYS A 165 8.06 -7.23 7.28
C CYS A 165 6.86 -6.29 7.17
N GLY A 166 7.08 -5.10 6.62
CA GLY A 166 6.04 -4.12 6.32
C GLY A 166 5.52 -4.23 4.89
N HIS A 167 5.28 -3.08 4.29
CA HIS A 167 4.62 -2.95 2.99
C HIS A 167 5.51 -3.33 1.80
N TRP A 168 6.83 -3.16 1.90
CA TRP A 168 7.73 -3.29 0.75
C TRP A 168 8.37 -4.68 0.67
N VAL A 169 7.54 -5.72 0.67
CA VAL A 169 7.97 -7.13 0.88
C VAL A 169 9.16 -7.56 0.01
N GLN A 170 9.17 -7.17 -1.26
CA GLN A 170 10.21 -7.53 -2.22
C GLN A 170 11.53 -6.79 -2.00
N GLN A 171 11.52 -5.70 -1.22
CA GLN A 171 12.72 -4.96 -0.82
C GLN A 171 13.15 -5.38 0.60
N GLU A 172 12.23 -5.40 1.56
CA GLU A 172 12.48 -5.71 2.96
C GLU A 172 12.90 -7.17 3.21
N ARG A 173 12.42 -8.09 2.37
CA ARG A 173 12.62 -9.56 2.48
C ARG A 173 12.86 -10.16 1.08
N ALA A 174 13.78 -9.53 0.34
CA ALA A 174 14.04 -9.87 -1.06
C ALA A 174 14.39 -11.36 -1.26
N THR A 175 15.22 -11.92 -0.37
CA THR A 175 15.61 -13.33 -0.42
C THR A 175 14.40 -14.25 -0.28
N GLU A 176 13.59 -14.05 0.76
CA GLU A 176 12.41 -14.87 1.05
C GLU A 176 11.34 -14.75 -0.04
N VAL A 177 11.15 -13.55 -0.61
CA VAL A 177 10.26 -13.35 -1.75
C VAL A 177 10.76 -14.09 -2.98
N ASN A 178 12.06 -14.01 -3.29
CA ASN A 178 12.66 -14.71 -4.44
C ASN A 178 12.53 -16.23 -4.29
N GLU A 179 12.86 -16.78 -3.11
CA GLU A 179 12.72 -18.20 -2.82
C GLU A 179 11.27 -18.67 -2.97
N ALA A 180 10.31 -17.92 -2.41
CA ALA A 180 8.90 -18.24 -2.50
C ALA A 180 8.38 -18.21 -3.94
N MET A 181 8.79 -17.21 -4.73
CA MET A 181 8.41 -17.09 -6.14
C MET A 181 8.99 -18.24 -6.97
N ILE A 182 10.27 -18.57 -6.81
CA ILE A 182 10.92 -19.66 -7.54
C ILE A 182 10.26 -21.00 -7.18
N ALA A 183 10.07 -21.28 -5.89
CA ALA A 183 9.43 -22.51 -5.44
C ALA A 183 7.98 -22.63 -5.97
N PHE A 184 7.25 -21.52 -6.00
CA PHE A 184 5.91 -21.50 -6.58
C PHE A 184 5.94 -21.81 -8.07
N LEU A 185 6.79 -21.15 -8.85
CA LEU A 185 6.90 -21.36 -10.30
C LEU A 185 7.35 -22.79 -10.65
N GLN A 186 8.25 -23.39 -9.86
CA GLN A 186 8.69 -24.79 -10.04
C GLN A 186 7.59 -25.82 -9.72
N SER A 187 6.52 -25.40 -9.05
CA SER A 187 5.40 -26.27 -8.65
C SER A 187 4.16 -26.14 -9.54
N LEU A 188 4.24 -25.34 -10.62
CA LEU A 188 3.22 -25.20 -11.65
C LEU A 188 3.40 -26.26 -12.74
#